data_AF-A0A8S3UTU5-F1
#
_entry.id   AF-A0A8S3UTU5-F1
#
_cell.length_a   1.000
_cell.length_b   1.000
_cell.length_c   1.000
_cell.angle_alpha   90.00
_cell.angle_beta   90.00
_cell.angle_gamma   90.00
#
_symmetry.space_group_name_H-M   'P 1'
#
loop_
_entity.id
_entity.type
_entity.pdbx_description
1 polymer ?
#
loop_
_entity_poly.entity_id
_entity_poly.type
_entity_poly.pdbx_seq_one_letter_code
_entity_poly.pdbx_strand_id
1 'polypeptide(L)'
;MPVNQEKSAKVLLKMWRPFLLFLLVTFVAAQVHIKVAAPENFDDDDEETDSVPVQVVPLQRNERTNPCYLKRCGRGEECILDENINAKCVCIRECEDELDERFRVCSVRNETFASECHLDRAKCLCKNGDHECKHSSPKKLRLDYYGACKEMTSCEDWELKQFPGRMRDWTFVVMKEMARRNELGDYLELLRTANADDHHTDAVIWKFCNLDVRPQDRHVSRRELLMVIATIKPLEHCLVPFLNKCDDNSDHTITLDEWGTCLELDQGHLADKCEAIHNRAKRT
;
A
#
# COMPACT_ATOMS: atom_id res chain seq x y z
N MET A 1 -45.85 -63.01 32.31
CA MET A 1 -46.59 -61.73 32.36
C MET A 1 -45.70 -60.71 33.05
N PRO A 2 -45.46 -59.54 32.41
CA PRO A 2 -44.40 -58.60 32.77
C PRO A 2 -44.91 -57.52 33.73
N VAL A 3 -44.01 -56.57 34.06
CA VAL A 3 -44.22 -55.20 34.58
C VAL A 3 -43.37 -55.01 35.85
N ASN A 4 -42.22 -54.32 35.72
CA ASN A 4 -41.92 -53.06 36.45
C ASN A 4 -40.47 -52.52 36.27
N GLN A 5 -39.78 -52.73 35.14
CA GLN A 5 -38.45 -52.11 34.92
C GLN A 5 -38.49 -50.80 34.09
N GLU A 6 -39.65 -50.35 33.61
CA GLU A 6 -39.73 -49.19 32.71
C GLU A 6 -39.82 -47.82 33.43
N LYS A 7 -39.91 -47.80 34.76
CA LYS A 7 -40.13 -46.56 35.53
C LYS A 7 -38.85 -45.83 35.96
N SER A 8 -37.70 -46.52 36.08
CA SER A 8 -36.44 -45.88 36.50
C SER A 8 -35.75 -45.05 35.40
N ALA A 9 -35.81 -45.49 34.14
CA ALA A 9 -35.16 -44.75 33.04
C ALA A 9 -35.84 -43.41 32.74
N LYS A 10 -37.16 -43.30 32.96
CA LYS A 10 -37.95 -42.07 32.70
C LYS A 10 -37.71 -40.97 33.75
N VAL A 11 -37.30 -41.33 34.97
CA VAL A 11 -36.98 -40.36 36.04
C VAL A 11 -35.60 -39.76 35.83
N LEU A 12 -34.61 -40.58 35.47
CA LEU A 12 -33.24 -40.11 35.19
C LEU A 12 -33.20 -39.18 33.95
N LEU A 13 -33.97 -39.47 32.90
CA LEU A 13 -34.06 -38.61 31.71
C LEU A 13 -34.76 -37.25 31.97
N LYS A 14 -35.66 -37.19 32.97
CA LYS A 14 -36.35 -35.94 33.37
C LYS A 14 -35.47 -35.04 34.24
N MET A 15 -34.59 -35.60 35.07
CA MET A 15 -33.70 -34.82 35.92
C MET A 15 -32.54 -34.17 35.15
N TRP A 16 -32.10 -34.75 34.03
CA TRP A 16 -30.98 -34.21 33.23
C TRP A 16 -31.42 -33.36 32.04
N ARG A 17 -32.72 -33.34 31.72
CA ARG A 17 -33.31 -32.49 30.66
C ARG A 17 -33.03 -30.99 30.83
N PRO A 18 -33.13 -30.37 32.01
CA PRO A 18 -32.78 -28.95 32.16
C PRO A 18 -31.27 -28.73 32.03
N PHE A 19 -30.44 -29.70 32.43
CA PHE A 19 -28.97 -29.61 32.32
C PHE A 19 -28.47 -29.72 30.88
N LEU A 20 -29.07 -30.63 30.07
CA LEU A 20 -28.78 -30.78 28.63
C LEU A 20 -29.28 -29.59 27.80
N LEU A 21 -30.43 -29.00 28.17
CA LEU A 21 -30.92 -27.76 27.55
C LEU A 21 -30.04 -26.55 27.91
N PHE A 22 -29.54 -26.47 29.16
CA PHE A 22 -28.62 -25.40 29.54
C PHE A 22 -27.28 -25.51 28.81
N LEU A 23 -26.75 -26.73 28.62
CA LEU A 23 -25.52 -26.98 27.86
C LEU A 23 -25.65 -26.64 26.37
N LEU A 24 -26.82 -26.92 25.76
CA LEU A 24 -27.13 -26.50 24.38
C LEU A 24 -27.33 -24.98 24.26
N VAL A 25 -27.98 -24.33 25.24
CA VAL A 25 -28.15 -22.86 25.24
C VAL A 25 -26.81 -22.14 25.45
N THR A 26 -25.89 -22.69 26.24
CA THR A 26 -24.52 -22.16 26.34
C THR A 26 -23.67 -22.44 25.10
N PHE A 27 -23.94 -23.52 24.35
CA PHE A 27 -23.23 -23.83 23.10
C PHE A 27 -23.73 -22.96 21.93
N VAL A 28 -25.00 -22.54 21.93
CA VAL A 28 -25.54 -21.59 20.94
C VAL A 28 -25.09 -20.15 21.21
N ALA A 29 -24.70 -19.80 22.44
CA ALA A 29 -24.14 -18.49 22.78
C ALA A 29 -22.63 -18.34 22.50
N ALA A 30 -21.96 -19.38 21.99
CA ALA A 30 -20.52 -19.39 21.72
C ALA A 30 -20.18 -19.50 20.22
N GLN A 31 -21.07 -19.07 19.32
CA GLN A 31 -20.64 -18.64 17.99
C GLN A 31 -20.26 -17.16 18.05
N VAL A 32 -19.04 -16.93 18.52
CA VAL A 32 -18.31 -15.71 18.22
C VAL A 32 -18.22 -15.65 16.69
N HIS A 33 -19.04 -14.79 16.08
CA HIS A 33 -18.81 -14.35 14.72
C HIS A 33 -17.43 -13.69 14.69
N ILE A 34 -16.43 -14.43 14.24
CA ILE A 34 -15.20 -13.84 13.70
C ILE A 34 -15.65 -13.10 12.44
N LYS A 35 -16.01 -11.84 12.61
CA LYS A 35 -15.93 -10.88 11.51
C LYS A 35 -14.45 -10.78 11.21
N VAL A 36 -14.00 -11.49 10.18
CA VAL A 36 -12.81 -11.08 9.46
C VAL A 36 -13.13 -9.67 8.97
N ALA A 37 -12.48 -8.68 9.58
CA ALA A 37 -12.53 -7.32 9.10
C ALA A 37 -12.05 -7.34 7.65
N ALA A 38 -12.95 -7.01 6.72
CA ALA A 38 -12.53 -6.58 5.41
C ALA A 38 -11.57 -5.39 5.62
N PRO A 39 -10.52 -5.22 4.79
CA PRO A 39 -9.65 -4.06 4.91
C PRO A 39 -10.53 -2.81 4.86
N GLU A 40 -10.54 -2.06 5.96
CA GLU A 40 -11.23 -0.79 5.99
C GLU A 40 -10.58 0.10 4.91
N ASN A 41 -11.43 0.73 4.11
CA ASN A 41 -10.99 1.53 2.99
C ASN A 41 -10.53 2.87 3.56
N PHE A 42 -9.23 3.15 3.47
CA PHE A 42 -8.74 4.50 3.71
C PHE A 42 -9.21 5.42 2.58
N ASP A 43 -9.91 6.47 2.97
CA ASP A 43 -10.34 7.55 2.10
C ASP A 43 -9.16 8.49 1.87
N ASP A 44 -8.50 8.32 0.72
CA ASP A 44 -7.50 9.27 0.21
C ASP A 44 -8.20 10.57 -0.24
N ASP A 45 -8.72 11.35 0.71
CA ASP A 45 -9.12 12.74 0.51
C ASP A 45 -8.07 13.68 1.14
N ASP A 46 -6.79 13.45 0.86
CA ASP A 46 -5.74 14.43 1.14
C ASP A 46 -5.53 15.30 -0.10
N GLU A 47 -6.16 16.47 -0.05
CA GLU A 47 -5.88 17.61 -0.92
C GLU A 47 -4.39 17.95 -0.88
N GLU A 48 -3.72 17.73 -2.02
CA GLU A 48 -2.34 18.08 -2.25
C GLU A 48 -2.19 19.63 -2.22
N THR A 49 -1.81 20.17 -1.06
CA THR A 49 -1.46 21.61 -0.91
C THR A 49 -0.02 21.78 -0.43
N ASP A 50 0.92 21.29 -1.23
CA ASP A 50 2.35 21.52 -1.01
C ASP A 50 2.71 22.93 -1.49
N SER A 51 2.37 23.93 -0.68
CA SER A 51 2.64 25.35 -0.99
C SER A 51 4.05 25.75 -0.56
N VAL A 52 5.01 25.55 -1.45
CA VAL A 52 6.34 26.17 -1.32
C VAL A 52 6.22 27.67 -1.66
N PRO A 53 6.74 28.61 -0.84
CA PRO A 53 6.70 30.03 -1.17
C PRO A 53 7.67 30.32 -2.32
N VAL A 54 7.15 30.51 -3.52
CA VAL A 54 7.92 30.98 -4.67
C VAL A 54 8.18 32.48 -4.50
N GLN A 55 9.45 32.88 -4.42
CA GLN A 55 9.83 34.29 -4.52
C GLN A 55 9.50 34.79 -5.93
N VAL A 56 8.48 35.64 -6.04
CA VAL A 56 8.02 36.17 -7.33
C VAL A 56 8.99 37.26 -7.81
N VAL A 57 9.88 36.90 -8.72
CA VAL A 57 10.65 37.87 -9.50
C VAL A 57 9.67 38.56 -10.47
N PRO A 58 9.60 39.90 -10.55
CA PRO A 58 8.63 40.55 -11.43
C PRO A 58 9.10 40.43 -12.88
N LEU A 59 8.50 39.50 -13.63
CA LEU A 59 8.69 39.41 -15.07
C LEU A 59 7.86 40.50 -15.76
N GLN A 60 8.53 41.27 -16.62
CA GLN A 60 7.93 42.31 -17.43
C GLN A 60 6.77 41.72 -18.25
N ARG A 61 5.60 42.35 -18.09
CA ARG A 61 4.32 41.96 -18.66
C ARG A 61 4.33 42.19 -20.17
N ASN A 62 4.54 41.13 -20.94
CA ASN A 62 3.93 41.01 -22.26
C ASN A 62 3.66 39.53 -22.61
N GLU A 63 2.52 39.32 -23.26
CA GLU A 63 2.00 38.08 -23.88
C GLU A 63 1.17 37.12 -23.01
N ARG A 64 0.06 36.68 -23.62
CA ARG A 64 -1.02 35.86 -23.07
C ARG A 64 -0.50 34.45 -22.74
N THR A 65 0.02 34.24 -21.54
CA THR A 65 0.35 32.90 -21.05
C THR A 65 -0.94 32.09 -20.91
N ASN A 66 -1.02 30.92 -21.57
CA ASN A 66 -2.16 30.01 -21.43
C ASN A 66 -2.38 29.67 -19.94
N PRO A 67 -3.55 29.98 -19.36
CA PRO A 67 -3.83 29.70 -17.94
C PRO A 67 -3.62 28.24 -17.52
N CYS A 68 -3.70 27.30 -18.46
CA CYS A 68 -3.42 25.88 -18.20
C CYS A 68 -1.96 25.59 -17.85
N TYR A 69 -1.00 26.43 -18.23
CA TYR A 69 0.40 26.24 -17.80
C TYR A 69 0.60 26.45 -16.30
N LEU A 70 -0.30 27.17 -15.64
CA LEU A 70 -0.24 27.46 -14.22
C LEU A 70 -1.19 26.59 -13.38
N LYS A 71 -2.16 25.92 -14.02
CA LYS A 71 -3.15 25.09 -13.34
C LYS A 71 -2.70 23.62 -13.34
N ARG A 72 -2.48 23.06 -12.15
CA ARG A 72 -2.27 21.62 -11.98
C ARG A 72 -3.64 20.94 -11.80
N CYS A 73 -3.92 19.95 -12.64
CA CYS A 73 -5.10 19.11 -12.52
C CYS A 73 -4.77 17.81 -11.79
N GLY A 74 -5.79 17.14 -11.26
CA GLY A 74 -5.62 15.88 -10.56
C GLY A 74 -5.21 14.75 -11.52
N ARG A 75 -4.86 13.60 -10.93
CA ARG A 75 -4.57 12.38 -11.67
C ARG A 75 -5.77 11.94 -12.51
N GLY A 76 -5.56 11.69 -13.80
CA GLY A 76 -6.63 11.33 -14.75
C GLY A 76 -7.38 12.53 -15.35
N GLU A 77 -6.93 13.76 -15.06
CA GLU A 77 -7.50 15.00 -15.57
C GLU A 77 -6.50 15.75 -16.47
N GLU A 78 -7.02 16.48 -17.43
CA GLU A 78 -6.29 17.41 -18.29
C GLU A 78 -6.88 18.82 -18.18
N CYS A 79 -6.03 19.83 -18.40
CA CYS A 79 -6.48 21.22 -18.40
C CYS A 79 -6.93 21.65 -19.79
N ILE A 80 -8.17 22.14 -19.89
CA ILE A 80 -8.74 22.75 -21.08
C ILE A 80 -9.11 24.21 -20.82
N LEU A 81 -9.13 25.02 -21.87
CA LEU A 81 -9.69 26.37 -21.83
C LEU A 81 -11.19 26.32 -22.16
N ASP A 82 -12.00 26.98 -21.35
CA ASP A 82 -13.42 27.19 -21.66
C ASP A 82 -13.62 28.32 -22.70
N GLU A 83 -14.88 28.60 -23.05
CA GLU A 83 -15.25 29.66 -23.99
C GLU A 83 -14.79 31.07 -23.56
N ASN A 84 -14.54 31.25 -22.26
CA ASN A 84 -14.10 32.50 -21.64
C ASN A 84 -12.58 32.53 -21.39
N ILE A 85 -11.81 31.55 -21.92
CA ILE A 85 -10.36 31.43 -21.74
C ILE A 85 -9.98 31.12 -20.28
N ASN A 86 -10.89 30.56 -19.48
CA ASN A 86 -10.57 30.08 -18.14
C ASN A 86 -10.05 28.63 -18.19
N ALA A 87 -9.01 28.34 -17.41
CA ALA A 87 -8.50 26.99 -17.24
C ALA A 87 -9.43 26.12 -16.39
N LYS A 88 -9.90 25.00 -16.94
CA LYS A 88 -10.75 24.00 -16.28
C LYS A 88 -10.11 22.62 -16.39
N CYS A 89 -10.13 21.87 -15.29
CA CYS A 89 -9.74 20.47 -15.30
C CYS A 89 -10.94 19.62 -15.70
N VAL A 90 -10.74 18.72 -16.66
CA VAL A 90 -11.72 17.72 -17.11
C VAL A 90 -11.02 16.37 -17.16
N CYS A 91 -11.77 15.26 -17.12
CA CYS A 91 -11.16 13.95 -17.33
C CYS A 91 -10.47 13.90 -18.70
N ILE A 92 -9.32 13.22 -18.75
CA ILE A 92 -8.57 13.00 -19.99
C ILE A 92 -9.51 12.44 -21.05
N ARG A 93 -9.60 13.10 -22.20
CA ARG A 93 -10.52 12.70 -23.27
C ARG A 93 -10.08 11.41 -23.93
N GLU A 94 -8.80 11.30 -24.25
CA GLU A 94 -8.21 10.19 -24.97
C GLU A 94 -6.78 9.93 -24.45
N CYS A 95 -6.43 8.67 -24.29
CA CYS A 95 -5.09 8.25 -23.91
C CYS A 95 -4.38 7.68 -25.16
N GLU A 96 -3.07 7.82 -25.23
CA GLU A 96 -2.30 7.20 -26.30
C GLU A 96 -2.37 5.67 -26.23
N ASP A 97 -2.57 5.03 -27.38
CA ASP A 97 -2.62 3.59 -27.50
C ASP A 97 -1.20 3.01 -27.42
N GLU A 98 -0.94 2.27 -26.35
CA GLU A 98 0.33 1.58 -26.13
C GLU A 98 0.22 0.11 -26.58
N LEU A 99 1.03 -0.27 -27.57
CA LEU A 99 1.06 -1.64 -28.07
C LEU A 99 1.92 -2.57 -27.19
N ASP A 100 2.86 -2.00 -26.43
CA ASP A 100 3.75 -2.77 -25.58
C ASP A 100 3.02 -3.17 -24.28
N GLU A 101 2.91 -4.47 -24.06
CA GLU A 101 2.20 -5.05 -22.92
C GLU A 101 2.80 -4.64 -21.56
N ARG A 102 4.06 -4.16 -21.54
CA ARG A 102 4.73 -3.66 -20.33
C ARG A 102 4.10 -2.38 -19.80
N PHE A 103 3.42 -1.59 -20.63
CA PHE A 103 2.71 -0.38 -20.19
C PHE A 103 1.34 -0.67 -19.59
N ARG A 104 0.81 -1.89 -19.79
CA ARG A 104 -0.45 -2.30 -19.17
C ARG A 104 -0.35 -2.23 -17.66
N VAL A 105 -1.49 -2.08 -17.01
CA VAL A 105 -1.57 -2.07 -15.54
C VAL A 105 -2.71 -2.94 -15.06
N CYS A 106 -2.51 -3.60 -13.92
CA CYS A 106 -3.55 -4.33 -13.23
C CYS A 106 -4.13 -3.44 -12.12
N SER A 107 -5.46 -3.39 -12.06
CA SER A 107 -6.17 -2.70 -10.99
C SER A 107 -6.44 -3.62 -9.81
N VAL A 108 -6.77 -3.04 -8.65
CA VAL A 108 -7.14 -3.77 -7.42
C VAL A 108 -8.36 -4.70 -7.64
N ARG A 109 -9.14 -4.47 -8.70
CA ARG A 109 -10.28 -5.31 -9.09
C ARG A 109 -9.89 -6.49 -9.99
N ASN A 110 -8.60 -6.73 -10.19
CA ASN A 110 -8.08 -7.73 -11.11
C ASN A 110 -8.53 -7.50 -12.58
N GLU A 111 -8.65 -6.23 -12.96
CA GLU A 111 -8.93 -5.81 -14.33
C GLU A 111 -7.69 -5.15 -14.95
N THR A 112 -7.35 -5.57 -16.15
CA THR A 112 -6.19 -5.06 -16.91
C THR A 112 -6.60 -3.84 -17.73
N PHE A 113 -5.86 -2.75 -17.57
CA PHE A 113 -5.99 -1.54 -18.37
C PHE A 113 -4.81 -1.44 -19.35
N ALA A 114 -5.03 -0.78 -20.49
CA ALA A 114 -4.01 -0.63 -21.53
C ALA A 114 -2.80 0.20 -21.07
N SER A 115 -3.03 1.21 -20.24
CA SER A 115 -1.98 1.98 -19.57
C SER A 115 -2.45 2.61 -18.27
N GLU A 116 -1.52 3.19 -17.50
CA GLU A 116 -1.84 3.96 -16.29
C GLU A 116 -2.81 5.13 -16.61
N CYS A 117 -2.64 5.80 -17.76
CA CYS A 117 -3.56 6.84 -18.23
C CYS A 117 -5.00 6.31 -18.34
N HIS A 118 -5.20 5.12 -18.91
CA HIS A 118 -6.52 4.54 -19.09
C HIS A 118 -7.21 4.23 -17.75
N LEU A 119 -6.44 3.73 -16.77
CA LEU A 119 -6.93 3.49 -15.42
C LEU A 119 -7.34 4.80 -14.72
N ASP A 120 -6.48 5.82 -14.81
CA ASP A 120 -6.72 7.12 -14.19
C ASP A 120 -7.90 7.86 -14.83
N ARG A 121 -8.02 7.81 -16.17
CA ARG A 121 -9.18 8.31 -16.93
C ARG A 121 -10.46 7.62 -16.47
N ALA A 122 -10.46 6.28 -16.39
CA ALA A 122 -11.63 5.53 -15.94
C ALA A 122 -12.03 5.89 -14.51
N LYS A 123 -11.05 6.06 -13.61
CA LYS A 123 -11.30 6.54 -12.24
C LYS A 123 -11.93 7.93 -12.23
N CYS A 124 -11.42 8.86 -13.02
CA CYS A 124 -11.95 10.22 -13.15
C CYS A 124 -13.40 10.23 -13.64
N LEU A 125 -13.70 9.50 -14.72
CA LEU A 125 -15.06 9.41 -15.28
C LEU A 125 -16.05 8.87 -14.25
N CYS A 126 -15.65 7.83 -13.52
CA CYS A 126 -16.48 7.24 -12.48
C CYS A 126 -16.64 8.13 -11.25
N LYS A 127 -15.62 8.92 -10.88
CA LYS A 127 -15.73 9.93 -9.81
C LYS A 127 -16.73 11.03 -10.18
N ASN A 128 -16.79 11.41 -11.46
CA ASN A 128 -17.64 12.48 -11.95
C ASN A 128 -19.05 12.01 -12.37
N GLY A 129 -19.35 10.72 -12.26
CA GLY A 129 -20.67 10.16 -12.62
C GLY A 129 -20.96 10.19 -14.13
N ASP A 130 -19.92 10.11 -14.96
CA ASP A 130 -20.06 10.11 -16.41
C ASP A 130 -20.80 8.86 -16.92
N HIS A 131 -21.54 8.97 -18.02
CA HIS A 131 -22.24 7.85 -18.65
C HIS A 131 -21.26 6.76 -19.16
N GLU A 132 -20.03 7.12 -19.52
CA GLU A 132 -18.99 6.16 -19.91
C GLU A 132 -18.46 5.31 -18.74
N CYS A 133 -18.77 5.67 -17.49
CA CYS A 133 -18.32 4.90 -16.34
C CYS A 133 -18.95 3.50 -16.30
N LYS A 134 -18.11 2.47 -16.32
CA LYS A 134 -18.52 1.06 -16.23
C LYS A 134 -18.46 0.50 -14.81
N HIS A 135 -17.98 1.28 -13.84
CA HIS A 135 -17.62 0.79 -12.50
C HIS A 135 -18.37 1.51 -11.38
N SER A 136 -19.09 0.76 -10.55
CA SER A 136 -19.88 1.32 -9.44
C SER A 136 -19.07 1.88 -8.26
N SER A 137 -17.76 1.64 -8.18
CA SER A 137 -16.91 2.07 -7.04
C SER A 137 -15.60 2.71 -7.51
N PRO A 138 -15.56 4.04 -7.68
CA PRO A 138 -14.37 4.76 -8.14
C PRO A 138 -13.17 4.58 -7.21
N LYS A 139 -13.39 4.44 -5.89
CA LYS A 139 -12.35 4.22 -4.88
C LYS A 139 -11.54 2.92 -5.10
N LYS A 140 -12.12 1.94 -5.81
CA LYS A 140 -11.47 0.65 -6.13
C LYS A 140 -10.78 0.65 -7.49
N LEU A 141 -10.93 1.71 -8.29
CA LEU A 141 -10.17 1.91 -9.52
C LEU A 141 -8.82 2.54 -9.15
N ARG A 142 -7.92 1.71 -8.64
CA ARG A 142 -6.55 2.10 -8.27
C ARG A 142 -5.57 1.08 -8.83
N LEU A 143 -4.35 1.54 -9.06
CA LEU A 143 -3.24 0.69 -9.49
C LEU A 143 -2.97 -0.34 -8.40
N ASP A 144 -2.90 -1.60 -8.81
CA ASP A 144 -2.42 -2.69 -7.96
C ASP A 144 -0.97 -3.02 -8.30
N TYR A 145 -0.70 -3.22 -9.59
CA TYR A 145 0.65 -3.42 -10.09
C TYR A 145 0.81 -3.16 -11.59
N TYR A 146 2.05 -2.97 -12.02
CA TYR A 146 2.43 -2.79 -13.42
C TYR A 146 2.48 -4.12 -14.18
N GLY A 147 2.04 -4.09 -15.44
CA GLY A 147 1.81 -5.26 -16.28
C GLY A 147 0.34 -5.69 -16.29
N ALA A 148 0.01 -6.59 -17.21
CA ALA A 148 -1.32 -7.21 -17.25
C ALA A 148 -1.60 -8.03 -15.97
N CYS A 149 -2.88 -8.16 -15.63
CA CYS A 149 -3.29 -8.98 -14.50
C CYS A 149 -2.86 -10.45 -14.70
N LYS A 150 -2.43 -11.07 -13.61
CA LYS A 150 -1.87 -12.42 -13.55
C LYS A 150 -2.55 -13.15 -12.42
N GLU A 151 -2.70 -14.45 -12.60
CA GLU A 151 -3.08 -15.32 -11.49
C GLU A 151 -1.91 -15.40 -10.51
N MET A 152 -2.14 -14.94 -9.28
CA MET A 152 -1.16 -14.99 -8.21
C MET A 152 -1.58 -16.07 -7.21
N THR A 153 -0.63 -16.90 -6.81
CA THR A 153 -0.85 -17.88 -5.73
C THR A 153 -1.02 -17.18 -4.39
N SER A 154 -1.73 -17.82 -3.46
CA SER A 154 -1.74 -17.39 -2.06
C SER A 154 -0.34 -17.50 -1.46
N CYS A 155 -0.01 -16.58 -0.56
CA CYS A 155 1.23 -16.66 0.21
C CYS A 155 1.05 -17.70 1.30
N GLU A 156 1.77 -18.81 1.20
CA GLU A 156 1.71 -19.88 2.19
C GLU A 156 2.46 -19.48 3.47
N ASP A 157 2.07 -20.06 4.61
CA ASP A 157 2.64 -19.70 5.91
C ASP A 157 4.17 -19.87 5.98
N TRP A 158 4.70 -20.90 5.30
CA TRP A 158 6.14 -21.15 5.25
C TRP A 158 6.88 -20.14 4.37
N GLU A 159 6.25 -19.66 3.29
CA GLU A 159 6.80 -18.61 2.42
C GLU A 159 6.87 -17.30 3.19
N LEU A 160 5.76 -16.96 3.87
CA LEU A 160 5.65 -15.76 4.69
C LEU A 160 6.64 -15.78 5.85
N LYS A 161 6.88 -16.95 6.45
CA LYS A 161 7.87 -17.11 7.53
C LYS A 161 9.31 -16.87 7.07
N GLN A 162 9.65 -17.22 5.83
CA GLN A 162 10.99 -16.98 5.27
C GLN A 162 11.15 -15.59 4.66
N PHE A 163 10.04 -14.91 4.36
CA PHE A 163 10.02 -13.64 3.67
C PHE A 163 10.83 -12.52 4.37
N PRO A 164 10.71 -12.30 5.69
CA PRO A 164 11.47 -11.28 6.42
C PRO A 164 12.97 -11.30 6.14
N GLY A 165 13.60 -12.47 6.32
CA GLY A 165 15.03 -12.64 6.11
C GLY A 165 15.45 -12.38 4.66
N ARG A 166 14.68 -12.89 3.68
CA ARG A 166 14.95 -12.62 2.26
C ARG A 166 14.83 -11.13 1.94
N MET A 167 13.83 -10.46 2.49
CA MET A 167 13.61 -9.03 2.25
C MET A 167 14.73 -8.20 2.87
N ARG A 168 15.17 -8.53 4.09
CA ARG A 168 16.32 -7.91 4.75
C ARG A 168 17.58 -8.04 3.88
N ASP A 169 17.93 -9.25 3.46
CA ASP A 169 19.09 -9.49 2.60
C ASP A 169 18.96 -8.76 1.25
N TRP A 170 17.74 -8.72 0.70
CA TRP A 170 17.45 -7.99 -0.54
C TRP A 170 17.63 -6.47 -0.38
N THR A 171 17.24 -5.86 0.74
CA THR A 171 17.49 -4.42 0.98
C THR A 171 18.98 -4.09 0.91
N PHE A 172 19.84 -4.98 1.42
CA PHE A 172 21.29 -4.83 1.30
C PHE A 172 21.78 -4.97 -0.14
N VAL A 173 21.21 -5.89 -0.94
CA VAL A 173 21.52 -5.99 -2.38
C VAL A 173 21.12 -4.72 -3.12
N VAL A 174 19.95 -4.15 -2.83
CA VAL A 174 19.50 -2.88 -3.42
C VAL A 174 20.48 -1.76 -3.08
N MET A 175 20.90 -1.65 -1.82
CA MET A 175 21.85 -0.65 -1.38
C MET A 175 23.20 -0.77 -2.12
N LYS A 176 23.72 -2.00 -2.27
CA LYS A 176 24.93 -2.27 -3.07
C LYS A 176 24.78 -1.85 -4.53
N GLU A 177 23.65 -2.17 -5.15
CA GLU A 177 23.43 -1.84 -6.56
C GLU A 177 23.25 -0.34 -6.79
N MET A 178 22.63 0.38 -5.85
CA MET A 178 22.59 1.85 -5.89
C MET A 178 23.98 2.45 -5.70
N ALA A 179 24.81 1.90 -4.81
CA ALA A 179 26.20 2.33 -4.66
C ALA A 179 27.00 2.11 -5.94
N ARG A 180 26.84 0.94 -6.58
CA ARG A 180 27.51 0.60 -7.84
C ARG A 180 27.15 1.57 -8.97
N ARG A 181 25.91 2.05 -9.01
CA ARG A 181 25.42 3.03 -9.99
C ARG A 181 25.74 4.49 -9.63
N ASN A 182 26.47 4.72 -8.54
CA ASN A 182 26.76 6.05 -7.99
C ASN A 182 25.48 6.84 -7.64
N GLU A 183 24.37 6.13 -7.42
CA GLU A 183 23.06 6.68 -7.02
C GLU A 183 22.93 6.75 -5.49
N LEU A 184 23.84 6.09 -4.78
CA LEU A 184 23.85 6.14 -3.33
C LEU A 184 24.45 7.46 -2.83
N GLY A 185 25.42 8.09 -3.52
CA GLY A 185 26.09 9.32 -3.05
C GLY A 185 27.15 9.08 -1.96
N ASP A 186 27.26 9.98 -0.98
CA ASP A 186 28.23 9.95 0.14
C ASP A 186 27.99 8.86 1.22
N TYR A 187 27.33 7.76 0.86
CA TYR A 187 26.87 6.73 1.81
C TYR A 187 27.73 5.47 1.77
N LEU A 188 28.95 5.58 1.26
CA LEU A 188 29.93 4.49 1.28
C LEU A 188 30.19 4.00 2.71
N GLU A 189 30.16 4.89 3.71
CA GLU A 189 30.31 4.49 5.11
C GLU A 189 29.12 3.69 5.64
N LEU A 190 27.89 4.06 5.24
CA LEU A 190 26.68 3.32 5.64
C LEU A 190 26.65 1.93 4.98
N LEU A 191 27.14 1.83 3.75
CA LEU A 191 27.31 0.54 3.08
C LEU A 191 28.35 -0.34 3.80
N ARG A 192 29.45 0.27 4.28
CA ARG A 192 30.51 -0.43 5.01
C ARG A 192 29.99 -1.01 6.33
N THR A 193 29.21 -0.25 7.09
CA THR A 193 28.61 -0.72 8.34
C THR A 193 27.53 -1.77 8.09
N ALA A 194 26.69 -1.58 7.06
CA ALA A 194 25.71 -2.60 6.66
C ALA A 194 26.38 -3.93 6.25
N ASN A 195 27.52 -3.89 5.56
CA ASN A 195 28.26 -5.09 5.17
C ASN A 195 28.95 -5.81 6.36
N ALA A 196 29.22 -5.09 7.46
CA ALA A 196 29.88 -5.65 8.65
C ALA A 196 28.90 -6.28 9.65
N ASP A 197 27.61 -5.97 9.53
CA ASP A 197 26.53 -6.53 10.33
C ASP A 197 25.82 -7.65 9.55
N ASP A 198 25.68 -8.83 10.17
CA ASP A 198 25.03 -10.00 9.58
C ASP A 198 23.56 -9.74 9.24
N HIS A 199 22.89 -8.84 9.97
CA HIS A 199 21.50 -8.45 9.71
C HIS A 199 21.38 -7.22 8.80
N HIS A 200 22.50 -6.65 8.36
CA HIS A 200 22.51 -5.46 7.49
C HIS A 200 21.63 -4.32 7.99
N THR A 201 21.60 -4.08 9.31
CA THR A 201 20.71 -3.13 10.00
C THR A 201 20.70 -1.76 9.33
N ASP A 202 21.87 -1.26 8.94
CA ASP A 202 22.01 0.04 8.28
C ASP A 202 21.41 0.09 6.87
N ALA A 203 21.36 -1.03 6.14
CA ALA A 203 20.66 -1.11 4.86
C ALA A 203 19.14 -1.11 5.05
N VAL A 204 18.66 -1.75 6.12
CA VAL A 204 17.23 -1.77 6.47
C VAL A 204 16.76 -0.38 6.87
N ILE A 205 17.50 0.31 7.75
CA ILE A 205 17.23 1.70 8.15
C ILE A 205 17.29 2.61 6.92
N TRP A 206 18.35 2.49 6.11
CA TRP A 206 18.45 3.28 4.87
C TRP A 206 17.25 3.08 3.95
N LYS A 207 16.79 1.84 3.79
CA LYS A 207 15.64 1.56 2.93
C LYS A 207 14.36 2.20 3.48
N PHE A 208 14.14 2.15 4.78
CA PHE A 208 13.03 2.85 5.45
C PHE A 208 13.08 4.35 5.16
N CYS A 209 14.22 5.00 5.45
CA CYS A 209 14.39 6.43 5.20
C CYS A 209 14.31 6.79 3.71
N ASN A 210 14.62 5.87 2.80
CA ASN A 210 14.46 6.10 1.37
C ASN A 210 12.98 6.05 0.93
N LEU A 211 12.12 5.38 1.68
CA LEU A 211 10.68 5.31 1.45
C LEU A 211 9.93 6.50 2.08
N ASP A 212 10.34 6.93 3.28
CA ASP A 212 9.84 8.12 4.00
C ASP A 212 10.28 9.41 3.30
N VAL A 213 9.49 9.89 2.35
CA VAL A 213 9.87 11.02 1.47
C VAL A 213 8.89 12.19 1.52
N ARG A 214 7.58 11.93 1.58
CA ARG A 214 6.56 13.00 1.45
C ARG A 214 5.25 12.61 2.16
N PRO A 215 4.95 13.21 3.32
CA PRO A 215 5.85 14.03 4.14
C PRO A 215 7.01 13.20 4.73
N GLN A 216 8.09 13.85 5.17
CA GLN A 216 9.12 13.16 5.96
C GLN A 216 8.70 13.13 7.42
N ASP A 217 7.93 12.11 7.82
CA ASP A 217 7.23 12.07 9.10
C ASP A 217 7.56 10.84 9.95
N ARG A 218 8.57 10.05 9.57
CA ARG A 218 8.97 8.80 10.24
C ARG A 218 7.94 7.68 10.17
N HIS A 219 7.03 7.76 9.22
CA HIS A 219 6.08 6.71 8.91
C HIS A 219 6.16 6.42 7.41
N VAL A 220 6.12 5.14 7.05
CA VAL A 220 6.03 4.75 5.65
C VAL A 220 4.58 4.40 5.34
N SER A 221 3.91 5.30 4.64
CA SER A 221 2.51 5.17 4.24
C SER A 221 2.32 4.18 3.09
N ARG A 222 1.08 3.72 2.88
CA ARG A 222 0.74 2.96 1.66
C ARG A 222 0.99 3.72 0.36
N ARG A 223 0.92 5.06 0.38
CA ARG A 223 1.22 5.90 -0.78
C ARG A 223 2.69 5.83 -1.15
N GLU A 224 3.59 5.85 -0.17
CA GLU A 224 5.03 5.76 -0.39
C GLU A 224 5.47 4.35 -0.82
N LEU A 225 4.77 3.32 -0.34
CA LEU A 225 4.98 1.95 -0.78
C LEU A 225 4.41 1.64 -2.16
N LEU A 226 3.53 2.49 -2.70
CA LEU A 226 2.78 2.20 -3.93
C LEU A 226 3.69 1.78 -5.09
N MET A 227 4.79 2.50 -5.31
CA MET A 227 5.73 2.17 -6.39
C MET A 227 6.48 0.86 -6.16
N VAL A 228 6.83 0.55 -4.92
CA VAL A 228 7.51 -0.71 -4.57
C VAL A 228 6.55 -1.88 -4.74
N ILE A 229 5.32 -1.75 -4.22
CA ILE A 229 4.29 -2.78 -4.36
C ILE A 229 3.99 -3.00 -5.84
N ALA A 230 3.70 -1.93 -6.57
CA ALA A 230 3.25 -2.03 -7.95
C ALA A 230 4.30 -2.66 -8.88
N THR A 231 5.58 -2.58 -8.53
CA THR A 231 6.67 -3.16 -9.34
C THR A 231 7.05 -4.57 -8.90
N ILE A 232 6.98 -4.88 -7.61
CA ILE A 232 7.49 -6.15 -7.05
C ILE A 232 6.38 -7.18 -6.83
N LYS A 233 5.15 -6.76 -6.53
CA LYS A 233 4.02 -7.67 -6.25
C LYS A 233 3.87 -8.80 -7.28
N PRO A 234 3.98 -8.57 -8.61
CA PRO A 234 3.84 -9.65 -9.60
C PRO A 234 4.96 -10.69 -9.58
N LEU A 235 6.07 -10.39 -8.92
CA LEU A 235 7.25 -11.25 -8.79
C LEU A 235 7.32 -11.91 -7.41
N GLU A 236 6.56 -11.39 -6.44
CA GLU A 236 6.57 -11.83 -5.07
C GLU A 236 5.22 -11.57 -4.39
N HIS A 237 4.41 -12.63 -4.35
CA HIS A 237 3.05 -12.65 -3.83
C HIS A 237 2.95 -12.47 -2.32
N CYS A 238 4.03 -12.71 -1.58
CA CYS A 238 4.09 -12.52 -0.13
C CYS A 238 4.35 -11.07 0.31
N LEU A 239 4.73 -10.17 -0.61
CA LEU A 239 5.07 -8.78 -0.27
C LEU A 239 3.91 -8.04 0.42
N VAL A 240 2.70 -8.08 -0.14
CA VAL A 240 1.55 -7.37 0.42
C VAL A 240 1.08 -8.00 1.74
N PRO A 241 0.90 -9.35 1.85
CA PRO A 241 0.63 -10.01 3.12
C PRO A 241 1.65 -9.69 4.22
N PHE A 242 2.94 -9.65 3.88
CA PHE A 242 4.00 -9.26 4.81
C PHE A 242 3.83 -7.83 5.29
N LEU A 243 3.69 -6.86 4.38
CA LEU A 243 3.55 -5.45 4.76
C LEU A 243 2.29 -5.21 5.61
N ASN A 244 1.19 -5.92 5.33
CA ASN A 244 -0.02 -5.84 6.17
C ASN A 244 0.19 -6.45 7.56
N LYS A 245 1.08 -7.43 7.70
CA LYS A 245 1.44 -8.02 8.98
C LYS A 245 2.38 -7.10 9.79
N CYS A 246 3.17 -6.26 9.11
CA CYS A 246 4.07 -5.31 9.77
C CYS A 246 3.34 -4.09 10.35
N ASP A 247 2.18 -3.76 9.79
CA ASP A 247 1.24 -2.76 10.33
C ASP A 247 0.47 -3.36 11.51
N ASP A 248 1.17 -3.50 12.65
CA ASP A 248 0.74 -4.27 13.82
C ASP A 248 -0.44 -3.60 14.54
N ASN A 249 -0.51 -2.26 14.46
CA ASN A 249 -1.60 -1.45 15.00
C ASN A 249 -2.73 -1.17 13.98
N SER A 250 -2.56 -1.59 12.72
CA SER A 250 -3.51 -1.40 11.62
C SER A 250 -3.85 0.06 11.32
N ASP A 251 -2.89 0.96 11.46
CA ASP A 251 -3.03 2.40 11.13
C ASP A 251 -2.69 2.74 9.67
N HIS A 252 -2.38 1.73 8.85
CA HIS A 252 -2.01 1.83 7.44
C HIS A 252 -0.68 2.54 7.16
N THR A 253 0.11 2.73 8.20
CA THR A 253 1.48 3.18 8.13
C THR A 253 2.41 2.13 8.75
N ILE A 254 3.71 2.28 8.51
CA ILE A 254 4.72 1.43 9.12
C ILE A 254 5.76 2.35 9.74
N THR A 255 5.94 2.26 11.04
CA THR A 255 7.00 2.95 11.79
C THR A 255 8.36 2.27 11.60
N LEU A 256 9.45 2.96 11.96
CA LEU A 256 10.77 2.35 11.93
C LEU A 256 10.84 1.10 12.82
N ASP A 257 10.23 1.15 14.01
CA ASP A 257 10.22 0.05 14.98
C ASP A 257 9.45 -1.17 14.46
N GLU A 258 8.29 -0.95 13.85
CA GLU A 258 7.54 -2.01 13.17
C GLU A 258 8.35 -2.60 12.03
N TRP A 259 8.91 -1.76 11.15
CA TRP A 259 9.74 -2.19 10.03
C TRP A 259 10.94 -3.04 10.48
N GLY A 260 11.68 -2.59 11.49
CA GLY A 260 12.83 -3.30 12.04
C GLY A 260 12.43 -4.62 12.69
N THR A 261 11.36 -4.62 13.51
CA THR A 261 10.84 -5.83 14.16
C THR A 261 10.37 -6.85 13.12
N CYS A 262 9.69 -6.38 12.07
CA CYS A 262 9.18 -7.23 10.99
C CYS A 262 10.29 -7.89 10.17
N LEU A 263 11.46 -7.25 10.08
CA LEU A 263 12.66 -7.75 9.40
C LEU A 263 13.64 -8.49 10.34
N GLU A 264 13.15 -8.85 11.54
CA GLU A 264 13.88 -9.63 12.55
C GLU A 264 15.14 -8.92 13.08
N LEU A 265 15.11 -7.59 13.18
CA LEU A 265 16.17 -6.80 13.79
C LEU A 265 15.99 -6.68 15.31
N ASP A 266 17.12 -6.57 16.03
CA ASP A 266 17.11 -6.24 17.46
C ASP A 266 16.78 -4.76 17.67
N GLN A 267 15.72 -4.48 18.42
CA GLN A 267 15.27 -3.12 18.76
C GLN A 267 16.37 -2.32 19.48
N GLY A 268 17.26 -2.98 20.23
CA GLY A 268 18.39 -2.33 20.89
C GLY A 268 19.40 -1.67 19.93
N HIS A 269 19.39 -2.06 18.65
CA HIS A 269 20.31 -1.57 17.63
C HIS A 269 19.65 -0.69 16.55
N LEU A 270 18.34 -0.46 16.66
CA LEU A 270 17.59 0.32 15.69
C LEU A 270 17.69 1.82 16.00
N ALA A 271 18.78 2.44 15.58
CA ALA A 271 18.94 3.89 15.70
C ALA A 271 18.29 4.62 14.52
N ASP A 272 17.40 5.59 14.79
CA ASP A 272 16.92 6.51 13.75
C ASP A 272 18.09 7.33 13.19
N LYS A 273 18.43 7.06 11.93
CA LYS A 273 19.47 7.75 11.16
C LYS A 273 18.89 8.57 10.01
N CYS A 274 17.56 8.68 9.88
CA CYS A 274 16.93 9.19 8.68
C CYS A 274 17.23 10.67 8.43
N GLU A 275 17.32 11.51 9.47
CA GLU A 275 17.72 12.93 9.29
C GLU A 275 19.13 13.04 8.68
N ALA A 276 20.10 12.30 9.24
CA ALA A 276 21.46 12.27 8.73
C ALA A 276 21.51 11.71 7.30
N ILE A 277 20.65 10.74 6.99
CA ILE A 277 20.49 10.19 5.64
C ILE A 277 19.93 11.25 4.70
N HIS A 278 18.78 11.86 4.95
CA HIS A 278 18.20 12.86 4.02
C HIS A 278 19.11 14.07 3.80
N ASN A 279 19.83 14.52 4.83
CA ASN A 279 20.75 15.64 4.73
C ASN A 279 21.96 15.37 3.82
N ARG A 280 22.33 14.09 3.62
CA ARG A 280 23.38 13.70 2.67
C ARG A 280 22.84 13.64 1.24
N ALA A 281 21.62 13.12 1.03
CA ALA A 281 20.97 13.06 -0.28
C ALA A 281 20.73 14.44 -0.90
N LYS A 282 20.52 15.49 -0.08
CA LYS A 282 20.35 16.88 -0.57
C LYS A 282 21.65 17.54 -1.07
N ARG A 283 22.83 16.97 -0.78
CA ARG A 283 24.13 17.56 -1.13
C ARG A 283 24.68 17.06 -2.47
N THR A 284 24.16 15.93 -2.95
CA THR A 284 24.44 15.32 -4.26
C THR A 284 23.51 15.87 -5.32
#